data_AF-A0A699ULU4-F1
#
_entry.id   AF-A0A699ULU4-F1
#
_cell.length_a   1.000
_cell.length_b   1.000
_cell.length_c   1.000
_cell.angle_alpha   90.00
_cell.angle_beta   90.00
_cell.angle_gamma   90.00
#
_symmetry.space_group_name_H-M   'P 1'
#
loop_
_entity.id
_entity.type
_entity.pdbx_description
1 polymer ?
#
loop_
_entity_poly.entity_id
_entity_poly.type
_entity_poly.pdbx_seq_one_letter_code
_entity_poly.pdbx_strand_id
1 'polypeptide(L)' 'LYGTKSVIYTDHESLQYIFDQKELNMHQKRWIELLSDYECEIKYHPGKANVVADALSRKERLKPR' A
#
# COMPACT_ATOMS: atom_id res chain seq x y z
N LEU A 1 -12.38 -4.51 -14.64
CA LEU A 1 -13.07 -3.21 -14.51
C LEU A 1 -12.00 -2.14 -14.39
N TYR A 2 -11.55 -1.59 -15.52
CA TYR A 2 -10.66 -0.42 -15.51
C TYR A 2 -11.50 0.83 -15.21
N GLY A 3 -10.98 1.75 -14.39
CA GLY A 3 -11.67 3.01 -14.04
C GLY A 3 -12.57 2.98 -12.80
N THR A 4 -12.41 2.00 -11.90
CA THR A 4 -13.12 2.02 -10.60
C THR A 4 -12.16 2.45 -9.49
N LYS A 5 -12.57 3.47 -8.72
CA LYS A 5 -11.84 3.94 -7.55
C LYS A 5 -11.62 2.79 -6.55
N SER A 6 -10.36 2.51 -6.25
CA SER A 6 -9.97 1.48 -5.29
C SER A 6 -9.49 2.09 -3.98
N VAL A 7 -9.86 1.50 -2.85
CA VAL A 7 -9.37 1.93 -1.53
C VAL A 7 -8.34 0.92 -1.03
N ILE A 8 -7.13 1.38 -0.82
CA ILE A 8 -6.00 0.59 -0.31
C ILE A 8 -5.89 0.84 1.18
N TYR A 9 -6.07 -0.20 1.98
CA TYR A 9 -5.86 -0.14 3.42
C TYR A 9 -4.45 -0.59 3.79
N THR A 10 -3.78 0.17 4.65
CA THR A 10 -2.44 -0.15 5.15
C THR A 10 -2.33 0.13 6.64
N ASP A 11 -1.57 -0.68 7.35
CA ASP A 11 -1.21 -0.45 8.75
C ASP A 11 0.01 0.47 8.92
N HIS A 12 0.53 0.99 7.81
CA HIS A 12 1.61 1.96 7.82
C HIS A 12 1.06 3.38 7.64
N GLU A 13 0.91 4.09 8.76
CA GLU A 13 0.29 5.42 8.83
C GLU A 13 0.93 6.45 7.89
N SER A 14 2.26 6.43 7.73
CA SER A 14 2.97 7.37 6.86
C SER A 14 2.59 7.25 5.37
N LEU A 15 2.18 6.06 4.92
CA LEU A 15 1.82 5.80 3.52
C LEU A 15 0.50 6.45 3.12
N GLN A 16 -0.35 6.83 4.08
CA GLN A 16 -1.57 7.57 3.79
C GLN A 16 -1.29 8.90 3.07
N TYR A 17 -0.13 9.50 3.31
CA TYR A 17 0.25 10.81 2.79
C TYR A 17 1.23 10.74 1.63
N ILE A 18 1.45 9.56 1.04
CA ILE A 18 2.50 9.34 0.04
C ILE A 18 2.31 10.20 -1.22
N PHE A 19 1.07 10.55 -1.58
CA PHE A 19 0.77 11.43 -2.71
C PHE A 19 1.05 12.91 -2.44
N ASP A 20 1.02 13.33 -1.17
CA ASP A 20 1.23 14.73 -0.75
C ASP A 20 2.67 15.02 -0.31
N GLN A 21 3.49 13.97 -0.17
CA GLN A 21 4.88 14.08 0.27
C GLN A 21 5.75 14.76 -0.80
N LYS A 22 6.37 15.89 -0.43
CA LYS A 22 7.26 16.67 -1.32
C LYS A 22 8.56 15.93 -1.66
N GLU A 23 9.11 15.20 -0.69
CA GLU A 23 10.36 14.47 -0.83
C GLU A 23 10.11 12.98 -0.68
N LEU A 24 10.31 12.25 -1.77
CA LEU A 24 10.13 10.82 -1.84
C LEU A 24 11.45 10.16 -2.20
N ASN A 25 11.72 9.02 -1.58
CA ASN A 25 12.86 8.20 -1.98
C ASN A 25 12.58 7.53 -3.35
N MET A 26 13.64 7.05 -4.01
CA MET A 26 13.53 6.45 -5.35
C MET A 26 12.58 5.24 -5.40
N HIS A 27 12.43 4.51 -4.30
CA HIS A 27 11.50 3.39 -4.23
C HIS A 27 10.06 3.90 -4.24
N GLN A 28 9.72 4.85 -3.37
CA GLN A 28 8.40 5.47 -3.30
C GLN A 28 8.00 6.13 -4.63
N LYS A 29 8.92 6.81 -5.32
CA LYS A 29 8.65 7.40 -6.64
C LYS A 29 8.17 6.35 -7.65
N ARG A 30 8.85 5.21 -7.74
CA ARG A 30 8.45 4.10 -8.63
C ARG A 30 7.08 3.54 -8.26
N TRP A 31 6.77 3.43 -6.97
CA TRP A 31 5.45 2.99 -6.52
C TRP A 31 4.36 4.00 -6.88
N ILE A 32 4.61 5.30 -6.73
CA ILE A 32 3.63 6.33 -7.09
C ILE A 32 3.39 6.36 -8.59
N GLU A 33 4.43 6.24 -9.43
CA GLU A 33 4.26 6.14 -10.88
C GLU A 33 3.30 4.99 -11.22
N LEU A 34 3.50 3.81 -10.63
CA LEU A 34 2.60 2.67 -10.82
C LEU A 34 1.18 2.95 -10.31
N LEU A 35 1.03 3.56 -9.13
CA LEU A 35 -0.27 3.84 -8.53
C LEU A 35 -1.02 4.96 -9.24
N SER A 36 -0.33 5.88 -9.92
CA SER A 36 -0.93 7.00 -10.64
C SER A 36 -1.75 6.58 -11.86
N ASP A 37 -1.48 5.38 -12.40
CA ASP A 37 -2.28 4.77 -13.46
C ASP A 37 -3.66 4.30 -12.96
N TYR A 38 -3.87 4.27 -11.64
CA TYR A 38 -5.10 3.82 -10.99
C TYR A 38 -5.70 4.93 -10.15
N GLU A 39 -7.02 5.10 -10.23
CA GLU A 39 -7.74 5.92 -9.27
C GLU A 39 -7.76 5.19 -7.92
N CYS A 40 -6.85 5.53 -7.03
CA CYS A 40 -6.70 4.87 -5.73
C CYS A 40 -6.63 5.86 -4.56
N GLU A 41 -7.16 5.43 -3.42
CA GLU A 41 -7.11 6.17 -2.16
C GLU A 41 -6.46 5.28 -1.10
N ILE A 42 -5.40 5.77 -0.44
CA ILE A 42 -4.71 5.02 0.61
C ILE A 42 -5.25 5.47 1.97
N LYS A 43 -5.65 4.51 2.81
CA LYS A 43 -6.17 4.76 4.16
C LYS A 43 -5.40 3.96 5.20
N TYR A 44 -5.09 4.61 6.31
CA TYR A 44 -4.61 3.90 7.48
C TYR A 44 -5.71 2.99 8.06
N HIS A 45 -5.31 1.78 8.43
CA HIS A 45 -6.12 0.79 9.14
C HIS A 45 -5.27 0.17 10.25
N PRO A 46 -5.70 0.15 11.51
CA PRO A 46 -4.90 -0.38 12.60
C PRO A 46 -4.41 -1.81 12.32
N GLY A 47 -3.13 -2.09 12.56
CA GLY A 47 -2.53 -3.41 12.27
C GLY A 47 -3.26 -4.60 12.93
N LYS A 48 -3.85 -4.39 14.12
CA LYS A 48 -4.71 -5.38 14.79
C LYS A 48 -5.94 -5.79 13.97
N ALA A 49 -6.39 -4.94 13.06
CA ALA A 49 -7.51 -5.19 12.17
C ALA A 49 -7.04 -5.57 10.74
N ASN A 50 -5.73 -5.56 10.47
CA ASN A 50 -5.10 -5.95 9.21
C ASN A 50 -4.70 -7.44 9.16
N VAL A 51 -5.33 -8.28 9.99
CA VAL A 51 -4.90 -9.67 10.26
C VAL A 51 -4.79 -10.55 9.01
N VAL A 52 -5.65 -10.33 8.01
CA VAL A 52 -5.67 -11.14 6.78
C VAL A 52 -4.44 -10.84 5.93
N ALA A 53 -4.18 -9.57 5.63
CA ALA A 53 -3.01 -9.15 4.86
C ALA A 53 -1.72 -9.54 5.59
N ASP A 54 -1.70 -9.39 6.90
CA ASP A 54 -0.55 -9.70 7.74
C ASP A 54 -0.27 -11.22 7.80
N ALA A 55 -1.32 -12.06 7.85
CA ALA A 55 -1.19 -13.51 7.74
C ALA A 55 -0.67 -13.95 6.35
N LEU A 56 -1.14 -13.31 5.27
CA LEU A 56 -0.69 -13.59 3.91
C LEU A 56 0.79 -13.22 3.73
N SER A 57 1.21 -12.05 4.21
CA SER A 57 2.60 -11.58 4.08
C SER A 57 3.58 -12.50 4.81
N ARG A 58 3.20 -13.03 5.97
CA ARG A 58 4.01 -13.97 6.75
C ARG A 58 4.11 -15.35 6.10
N LYS A 59 3.02 -15.84 5.49
CA LYS A 59 3.01 -17.14 4.80
C LYS A 59 4.00 -17.18 3.64
N GLU A 60 4.16 -16.09 2.91
CA GLU A 60 5.07 -16.02 1.78
C GLU A 60 6.54 -16.08 2.21
N ARG A 61 6.90 -15.45 3.35
CA ARG A 61 8.25 -15.48 3.93
C ARG A 61 8.69 -16.86 4.41
N LEU A 62 7.75 -17.77 4.66
CA LEU A 62 8.02 -19.13 5.13
C LEU A 62 8.30 -20.13 3.99
N LYS A 63 8.17 -19.73 2.72
CA LYS A 63 8.57 -20.58 1.60
C LYS A 63 10.10 -20.67 1.56
N PRO A 64 10.70 -21.88 1.52
CA PRO A 64 12.14 -22.00 1.30
C PRO A 64 12.50 -21.39 -0.07
N ARG A 65 13.64 -20.68 -0.11
CA ARG A 65 14.20 -20.08 -1.32
C ARG A 65 14.71 -21.11 -2.30
#